data_AF-A0A4Y5YL22-F1
#
_entry.id   AF-A0A4Y5YL22-F1
#
_cell.length_a   1.000
_cell.length_b   1.000
_cell.length_c   1.000
_cell.angle_alpha   90.00
_cell.angle_beta   90.00
_cell.angle_gamma   90.00
#
_symmetry.space_group_name_H-M   'P 1'
#
loop_
_entity.id
_entity.type
_entity.pdbx_description
1 polymer ?
#
loop_
_entity_poly.entity_id
_entity_poly.type
_entity_poly.pdbx_seq_one_letter_code
_entity_poly.pdbx_strand_id
1 'polypeptide(L)'
;MPILLAFYAIVIGGQLAATVDAAKTQRTLGMIAEAMVSSLVPALLLIVIACIAKPGIAGTLFVIVPVLGATLFLAVQLGGFIVFERELALAKAERTRVTMRALSRTLRVRSRRPVWIVLIANVVVAAGAGVAMAAFVASADQVDSTTTLDPRFAVTMYATLTTLQTSACLFAVSTVRAASDRLTRILGWLVGVAVSLLFFFIVIPTWTSRGFATGIGLMTALVVSTASTLWRRGNKRRVSLDWTIQGAGSRSAARSIAKSHARAVRLIQATRSAIKQPSLRDRLAAAVGGFRSGAVA
;
A
#
# COMPACT_ATOMS: atom_id res chain seq x y z
N MET A 1 -14.72 -26.08 -8.20
CA MET A 1 -14.11 -24.89 -8.83
C MET A 1 -12.61 -24.74 -8.53
N PRO A 2 -12.12 -24.72 -7.27
CA PRO A 2 -10.69 -24.49 -6.97
C PRO A 2 -9.76 -25.58 -7.55
N ILE A 3 -10.22 -26.84 -7.51
CA ILE A 3 -9.47 -28.00 -8.03
C ILE A 3 -9.30 -27.90 -9.55
N LEU A 4 -10.32 -27.46 -10.28
CA LEU A 4 -10.25 -27.24 -11.73
C LEU A 4 -9.31 -26.08 -12.10
N LEU A 5 -9.32 -25.00 -11.31
CA LEU A 5 -8.38 -23.89 -11.46
C LEU A 5 -6.93 -24.31 -11.19
N ALA A 6 -6.69 -25.11 -10.15
CA ALA A 6 -5.37 -25.65 -9.84
C ALA A 6 -4.89 -26.62 -10.94
N PHE A 7 -5.77 -27.48 -11.45
CA PHE A 7 -5.45 -28.40 -12.54
C PHE A 7 -5.15 -27.66 -13.84
N TYR A 8 -5.97 -26.66 -14.18
CA TYR A 8 -5.75 -25.77 -15.33
C TYR A 8 -4.41 -25.04 -15.21
N ALA A 9 -4.07 -24.52 -14.02
CA ALA A 9 -2.80 -23.87 -13.74
C ALA A 9 -1.58 -24.78 -13.96
N ILE A 10 -1.67 -26.04 -13.50
CA ILE A 10 -0.57 -27.01 -13.64
C ILE A 10 -0.40 -27.43 -15.10
N VAL A 11 -1.49 -27.80 -15.77
CA VAL A 11 -1.44 -28.33 -17.14
C VAL A 11 -1.04 -27.26 -18.15
N ILE A 12 -1.64 -26.07 -18.06
CA ILE A 12 -1.32 -24.97 -18.99
C ILE A 12 -0.01 -24.28 -18.62
N GLY A 13 0.35 -24.25 -17.33
CA GLY A 13 1.67 -23.80 -16.89
C GLY A 13 2.80 -24.63 -17.51
N GLY A 14 2.64 -25.96 -17.57
CA GLY A 14 3.62 -26.86 -18.19
C GLY A 14 3.71 -26.68 -19.71
N GLN A 15 2.59 -26.52 -20.41
CA GLN A 15 2.58 -26.35 -21.86
C GLN A 15 3.07 -24.96 -22.30
N LEU A 16 2.74 -23.91 -21.55
CA LEU A 16 3.21 -22.55 -21.84
C LEU A 16 4.73 -22.44 -21.69
N ALA A 17 5.34 -23.13 -20.73
CA ALA A 17 6.78 -23.06 -20.46
C ALA A 17 7.68 -23.43 -21.65
N ALA A 18 7.16 -24.17 -22.64
CA ALA A 18 7.90 -24.58 -23.83
C ALA A 18 7.92 -23.53 -24.96
N THR A 19 7.14 -22.44 -24.84
CA THR A 19 7.00 -21.43 -25.90
C THR A 19 7.90 -20.21 -25.66
N VAL A 20 8.44 -19.60 -26.73
CA VAL A 20 9.28 -18.39 -26.63
C VAL A 20 8.51 -17.19 -26.03
N ASP A 21 7.18 -17.20 -26.14
CA ASP A 21 6.29 -16.18 -25.57
C ASP A 21 5.76 -16.49 -24.16
N ALA A 22 6.18 -17.61 -23.54
CA ALA A 22 5.71 -18.07 -22.23
C ALA A 22 5.72 -16.96 -21.17
N ALA A 23 6.83 -16.23 -21.10
CA ALA A 23 7.05 -15.19 -20.10
C ALA A 23 6.07 -14.03 -20.25
N LYS A 24 5.69 -13.68 -21.49
CA LYS A 24 4.74 -12.60 -21.77
C LYS A 24 3.32 -13.03 -21.38
N THR A 25 2.91 -14.23 -21.79
CA THR A 25 1.58 -14.78 -21.51
C THR A 25 1.36 -15.03 -20.01
N GLN A 26 2.36 -15.58 -19.32
CA GLN A 26 2.33 -15.75 -17.86
C GLN A 26 2.19 -14.41 -17.15
N ARG A 27 2.87 -13.36 -17.62
CA ARG A 27 2.79 -12.02 -17.01
C ARG A 27 1.40 -11.40 -17.18
N THR A 28 0.75 -11.60 -18.32
CA THR A 28 -0.65 -11.18 -18.51
C THR A 28 -1.62 -11.98 -17.63
N LEU A 29 -1.45 -13.30 -17.52
CA LEU A 29 -2.29 -14.12 -16.64
C LEU A 29 -2.12 -13.75 -15.17
N GLY A 30 -0.89 -13.48 -14.73
CA GLY A 30 -0.61 -12.98 -13.38
C GLY A 30 -1.27 -11.63 -13.10
N MET A 31 -1.20 -10.68 -14.04
CA MET A 31 -1.90 -9.40 -13.91
C MET A 31 -3.41 -9.55 -13.85
N ILE A 32 -3.99 -10.46 -14.66
CA ILE A 32 -5.43 -10.75 -14.63
C ILE A 32 -5.83 -11.36 -13.28
N ALA A 33 -5.04 -12.33 -12.78
CA ALA A 33 -5.29 -12.94 -11.48
C ALA A 33 -5.21 -11.92 -10.33
N GLU A 34 -4.19 -11.05 -10.33
CA GLU A 34 -4.09 -9.95 -9.35
C GLU A 34 -5.27 -8.97 -9.46
N ALA A 35 -5.74 -8.66 -10.67
CA ALA A 35 -6.91 -7.80 -10.89
C ALA A 35 -8.20 -8.45 -10.39
N MET A 36 -8.42 -9.74 -10.67
CA MET A 36 -9.57 -10.50 -10.18
C MET A 36 -9.58 -10.54 -8.64
N VAL A 37 -8.44 -10.82 -8.03
CA VAL A 37 -8.29 -10.78 -6.57
C VAL A 37 -8.56 -9.39 -6.01
N SER A 38 -8.03 -8.35 -6.64
CA SER A 38 -8.24 -6.97 -6.19
C SER A 38 -9.72 -6.58 -6.23
N SER A 39 -10.50 -7.11 -7.18
CA SER A 39 -11.95 -6.90 -7.27
C SER A 39 -12.74 -7.64 -6.18
N LEU A 40 -12.18 -8.70 -5.58
CA LEU A 40 -12.81 -9.42 -4.46
C LEU A 40 -12.67 -8.67 -3.12
N VAL A 41 -11.67 -7.79 -2.98
CA VAL A 41 -11.43 -7.04 -1.73
C VAL A 41 -12.61 -6.12 -1.36
N PRO A 42 -13.17 -5.30 -2.28
CA PRO A 42 -14.38 -4.52 -1.99
C PRO A 42 -15.59 -5.39 -1.62
N ALA A 43 -15.78 -6.53 -2.29
CA ALA A 43 -16.87 -7.45 -1.99
C ALA A 43 -16.75 -8.03 -0.58
N LEU A 44 -15.54 -8.45 -0.16
CA LEU A 44 -15.26 -8.88 1.21
C LEU A 44 -15.61 -7.76 2.20
N LEU A 45 -15.22 -6.53 1.91
CA LEU A 45 -15.43 -5.39 2.80
C LEU A 45 -16.93 -5.09 3.00
N LEU A 46 -17.73 -5.19 1.93
CA LEU A 46 -19.19 -5.08 2.01
C LEU A 46 -19.82 -6.21 2.83
N ILE A 47 -19.34 -7.45 2.68
CA ILE A 47 -19.81 -8.59 3.47
C ILE A 47 -19.51 -8.38 4.95
N VAL A 48 -18.31 -7.91 5.30
CA VAL A 48 -17.95 -7.61 6.69
C VAL A 48 -18.86 -6.53 7.27
N ILE A 49 -19.12 -5.45 6.52
CA ILE A 49 -20.06 -4.39 6.93
C ILE A 49 -21.47 -4.97 7.16
N ALA A 50 -21.95 -5.81 6.24
CA ALA A 50 -23.27 -6.44 6.36
C ALA A 50 -23.37 -7.37 7.58
N CYS A 51 -22.31 -8.13 7.88
CA CYS A 51 -22.25 -8.99 9.07
C CYS A 51 -22.23 -8.19 10.38
N ILE A 52 -21.59 -7.02 10.41
CA ILE A 52 -21.62 -6.11 11.57
C ILE A 52 -23.04 -5.54 11.76
N ALA A 53 -23.72 -5.19 10.66
CA ALA A 53 -25.08 -4.65 10.70
C ALA A 53 -26.13 -5.71 11.10
N LYS A 54 -25.91 -6.99 10.75
CA LYS A 54 -26.83 -8.10 11.03
C LYS A 54 -26.07 -9.30 11.61
N PRO A 55 -25.91 -9.39 12.94
CA PRO A 55 -25.10 -10.44 13.57
C PRO A 55 -25.63 -11.86 13.33
N GLY A 56 -26.93 -12.02 13.03
CA GLY A 56 -27.53 -13.31 12.67
C GLY A 56 -26.94 -13.95 11.39
N ILE A 57 -26.25 -13.18 10.55
CA ILE A 57 -25.63 -13.64 9.30
C ILE A 57 -24.10 -13.86 9.49
N ALA A 58 -23.57 -13.70 10.70
CA ALA A 58 -22.14 -13.86 10.97
C ALA A 58 -21.61 -15.27 10.62
N GLY A 59 -22.46 -16.30 10.69
CA GLY A 59 -22.10 -17.67 10.29
C GLY A 59 -21.64 -17.78 8.83
N THR A 60 -22.13 -16.92 7.94
CA THR A 60 -21.71 -16.89 6.53
C THR A 60 -20.25 -16.48 6.37
N LEU A 61 -19.70 -15.70 7.32
CA LEU A 61 -18.30 -15.27 7.28
C LEU A 61 -17.34 -16.45 7.43
N PHE A 62 -17.70 -17.45 8.25
CA PHE A 62 -16.90 -18.67 8.43
C PHE A 62 -16.80 -19.52 7.16
N VAL A 63 -17.77 -19.42 6.25
CA VAL A 63 -17.74 -20.13 4.96
C VAL A 63 -17.00 -19.31 3.90
N ILE A 64 -17.24 -18.00 3.85
CA ILE A 64 -16.68 -17.12 2.81
C ILE A 64 -15.18 -16.87 3.01
N VAL A 65 -14.73 -16.66 4.26
CA VAL A 65 -13.32 -16.31 4.55
C VAL A 65 -12.35 -17.41 4.09
N PRO A 66 -12.57 -18.72 4.34
CA PRO A 66 -11.69 -19.76 3.81
C PRO A 66 -11.69 -19.84 2.29
N VAL A 67 -12.84 -19.67 1.64
CA VAL A 67 -12.94 -19.70 0.16
C VAL A 67 -12.16 -18.55 -0.45
N LEU A 68 -12.28 -17.34 0.11
CA LEU A 68 -11.51 -16.17 -0.30
C LEU A 68 -10.02 -16.32 0.01
N GLY A 69 -9.69 -16.90 1.16
CA GLY A 69 -8.32 -17.22 1.53
C GLY A 69 -7.67 -18.19 0.52
N ALA A 70 -8.39 -19.23 0.12
CA ALA A 70 -7.92 -20.18 -0.89
C ALA A 70 -7.76 -19.53 -2.28
N THR A 71 -8.69 -18.66 -2.69
CA THR A 71 -8.56 -17.93 -3.98
C THR A 71 -7.40 -16.94 -3.96
N LEU A 72 -7.23 -16.20 -2.87
CA LEU A 72 -6.09 -15.31 -2.64
C LEU A 72 -4.77 -16.09 -2.69
N PHE A 73 -4.71 -17.21 -1.97
CA PHE A 73 -3.53 -18.06 -1.94
C PHE A 73 -3.18 -18.60 -3.33
N LEU A 74 -4.16 -19.14 -4.06
CA LEU A 74 -3.96 -19.64 -5.43
C LEU A 74 -3.48 -18.54 -6.37
N ALA A 75 -4.08 -17.35 -6.31
CA ALA A 75 -3.67 -16.23 -7.13
C ALA A 75 -2.25 -15.74 -6.82
N VAL A 76 -1.87 -15.69 -5.54
CA VAL A 76 -0.50 -15.33 -5.12
C VAL A 76 0.51 -16.37 -5.61
N GLN A 77 0.19 -17.66 -5.49
CA GLN A 77 1.06 -18.74 -5.98
C GLN A 77 1.20 -18.69 -7.52
N LEU A 78 0.11 -18.46 -8.24
CA LEU A 78 0.11 -18.27 -9.69
C LEU A 78 0.99 -17.08 -10.12
N GLY A 79 0.96 -15.98 -9.36
CA GLY A 79 1.86 -14.83 -9.60
C GLY A 79 3.32 -15.09 -9.23
N GLY A 80 3.59 -16.05 -8.34
CA GLY A 80 4.92 -16.40 -7.84
C GLY A 80 5.75 -17.25 -8.80
N PHE A 81 5.13 -17.98 -9.74
CA PHE A 81 5.81 -18.89 -10.66
C PHE A 81 6.57 -18.23 -11.82
N ILE A 82 6.81 -16.92 -11.78
CA ILE A 82 7.65 -16.25 -12.78
C ILE A 82 9.11 -16.64 -12.52
N VAL A 83 9.55 -17.73 -13.15
CA VAL A 83 10.97 -18.06 -13.31
C VAL A 83 11.56 -17.02 -14.24
N PHE A 84 11.99 -15.89 -13.66
CA PHE A 84 12.74 -14.91 -14.43
C PHE A 84 14.05 -15.57 -14.85
N GLU A 85 14.27 -15.68 -16.15
CA GLU A 85 15.60 -15.89 -16.70
C GLU A 85 16.57 -14.93 -16.01
N ARG A 86 17.72 -15.44 -15.58
CA ARG A 86 18.68 -14.69 -14.74
C ARG A 86 19.06 -13.35 -15.37
N GLU A 87 19.11 -13.31 -16.69
CA GLU A 87 19.37 -12.09 -17.47
C GLU A 87 18.25 -11.06 -17.35
N LEU A 88 16.98 -11.47 -17.46
CA LEU A 88 15.82 -10.60 -17.25
C LEU A 88 15.76 -10.10 -15.80
N ALA A 89 16.09 -10.95 -14.82
CA ALA A 89 16.16 -10.57 -13.42
C ALA A 89 17.24 -9.51 -13.18
N LEU A 90 18.43 -9.69 -13.78
CA LEU A 90 19.52 -8.73 -13.72
C LEU A 90 19.15 -7.40 -14.39
N ALA A 91 18.60 -7.43 -15.61
CA ALA A 91 18.15 -6.25 -16.32
C ALA A 91 17.07 -5.48 -15.53
N LYS A 92 16.11 -6.19 -14.92
CA LYS A 92 15.09 -5.59 -14.05
C LYS A 92 15.68 -4.96 -12.80
N ALA A 93 16.66 -5.62 -12.16
CA ALA A 93 17.33 -5.10 -10.98
C ALA A 93 18.18 -3.86 -11.30
N GLU A 94 18.85 -3.83 -12.45
CA GLU A 94 19.60 -2.67 -12.92
C GLU A 94 18.67 -1.49 -13.24
N ARG A 95 17.56 -1.72 -13.95
CA ARG A 95 16.52 -0.70 -14.16
C ARG A 95 15.98 -0.17 -12.84
N THR A 96 15.67 -1.07 -11.90
CA THR A 96 15.18 -0.69 -10.57
C THR A 96 16.22 0.15 -9.82
N ARG A 97 17.50 -0.23 -9.86
CA ARG A 97 18.59 0.55 -9.24
C ARG A 97 18.67 1.96 -9.82
N VAL A 98 18.62 2.11 -11.14
CA VAL A 98 18.66 3.42 -11.80
C VAL A 98 17.45 4.27 -11.43
N THR A 99 16.24 3.71 -11.53
CA THR A 99 14.98 4.40 -11.18
C THR A 99 14.95 4.82 -9.71
N MET A 100 15.31 3.92 -8.79
CA MET A 100 15.34 4.22 -7.36
C MET A 100 16.41 5.26 -7.02
N ARG A 101 17.56 5.26 -7.73
CA ARG A 101 18.58 6.30 -7.58
C ARG A 101 18.05 7.66 -8.04
N ALA A 102 17.32 7.72 -9.16
CA ALA A 102 16.69 8.96 -9.62
C ALA A 102 15.63 9.47 -8.62
N LEU A 103 14.74 8.59 -8.13
CA LEU A 103 13.73 8.92 -7.12
C LEU A 103 14.35 9.36 -5.78
N SER A 104 15.48 8.77 -5.38
CA SER A 104 16.17 9.18 -4.15
C SER A 104 16.64 10.64 -4.19
N ARG A 105 17.00 11.16 -5.37
CA ARG A 105 17.42 12.55 -5.56
C ARG A 105 16.26 13.53 -5.39
N THR A 106 15.06 13.17 -5.86
CA THR A 106 13.85 14.01 -5.71
C THR A 106 13.34 14.09 -4.26
N LEU A 107 13.75 13.13 -3.43
CA LEU A 107 13.39 13.02 -2.01
C LEU A 107 14.49 13.50 -1.04
N ARG A 108 15.46 14.30 -1.52
CA ARG A 108 16.52 14.87 -0.66
C ARG A 108 15.98 15.70 0.51
N VAL A 109 14.94 16.51 0.28
CA VAL A 109 14.26 17.28 1.33
C VAL A 109 13.18 16.41 1.97
N ARG A 110 13.41 15.91 3.18
CA ARG A 110 12.50 15.00 3.89
C ARG A 110 12.42 15.35 5.36
N SER A 111 11.32 14.96 6.01
CA SER A 111 11.14 15.19 7.44
C SER A 111 12.19 14.45 8.27
N ARG A 112 12.75 15.14 9.28
CA ARG A 112 13.66 14.55 10.27
C ARG A 112 12.92 13.85 11.42
N ARG A 113 11.64 14.14 11.60
CA ARG A 113 10.82 13.54 12.66
C ARG A 113 10.39 12.11 12.29
N PRO A 114 10.26 11.19 13.27
CA PRO A 114 9.73 9.86 13.02
C PRO A 114 8.25 9.95 12.63
N VAL A 115 7.83 9.06 11.72
CA VAL A 115 6.49 9.10 11.08
C VAL A 115 5.37 9.02 12.11
N TRP A 116 5.53 8.17 13.14
CA TRP A 116 4.50 7.98 14.18
C TRP A 116 4.26 9.24 15.02
N ILE A 117 5.30 10.03 15.34
CA ILE A 117 5.14 11.31 16.07
C ILE A 117 4.34 12.30 15.22
N VAL A 118 4.63 12.38 13.92
CA VAL A 118 3.90 13.28 13.02
C VAL A 118 2.44 12.85 12.90
N LEU A 119 2.17 11.54 12.86
CA LEU A 119 0.81 11.01 12.82
C LEU A 119 0.03 11.39 14.08
N ILE A 120 0.59 11.12 15.27
CA ILE A 120 -0.03 11.50 16.55
C ILE A 120 -0.28 13.01 16.61
N ALA A 121 0.70 13.83 16.25
CA ALA A 121 0.55 15.29 16.26
C ALA A 121 -0.56 15.77 15.32
N ASN A 122 -0.65 15.22 14.10
CA ASN A 122 -1.71 15.60 13.16
C ASN A 122 -3.09 15.13 13.62
N VAL A 123 -3.19 13.93 14.22
CA VAL A 123 -4.43 13.42 14.81
C VAL A 123 -4.89 14.32 15.95
N VAL A 124 -4.00 14.64 16.90
CA VAL A 124 -4.32 15.50 18.05
C VAL A 124 -4.74 16.90 17.58
N VAL A 125 -4.03 17.50 16.63
CA VAL A 125 -4.37 18.83 16.10
C VAL A 125 -5.69 18.80 15.33
N ALA A 126 -5.92 17.82 14.45
CA ALA A 126 -7.15 17.74 13.67
C ALA A 126 -8.38 17.41 14.55
N ALA A 127 -8.25 16.44 15.45
CA ALA A 127 -9.32 16.09 16.39
C ALA A 127 -9.59 17.23 17.37
N GLY A 128 -8.54 17.84 17.92
CA GLY A 128 -8.65 18.99 18.81
C GLY A 128 -9.31 20.19 18.15
N ALA A 129 -8.94 20.52 16.91
CA ALA A 129 -9.60 21.57 16.13
C ALA A 129 -11.07 21.24 15.85
N GLY A 130 -11.38 19.97 15.55
CA GLY A 130 -12.76 19.52 15.35
C GLY A 130 -13.62 19.66 16.62
N VAL A 131 -13.10 19.21 17.77
CA VAL A 131 -13.76 19.34 19.07
C VAL A 131 -13.94 20.80 19.46
N ALA A 132 -12.90 21.62 19.31
CA ALA A 132 -12.95 23.05 19.63
C ALA A 132 -13.98 23.78 18.77
N MET A 133 -14.02 23.50 17.46
CA MET A 133 -14.99 24.10 16.56
C MET A 133 -16.42 23.63 16.86
N ALA A 134 -16.61 22.33 17.15
CA ALA A 134 -17.92 21.81 17.56
C ALA A 134 -18.40 22.46 18.86
N ALA A 135 -17.54 22.60 19.87
CA ALA A 135 -17.87 23.27 21.12
C ALA A 135 -18.20 24.76 20.92
N PHE A 136 -17.42 25.46 20.09
CA PHE A 136 -17.67 26.86 19.75
C PHE A 136 -19.04 27.04 19.09
N VAL A 137 -19.36 26.24 18.07
CA VAL A 137 -20.66 26.30 17.38
C VAL A 137 -21.79 25.93 18.33
N ALA A 138 -21.64 24.88 19.15
CA ALA A 138 -22.65 24.49 20.13
C ALA A 138 -22.94 25.59 21.15
N SER A 139 -21.92 26.36 21.56
CA SER A 139 -22.10 27.49 22.48
C SER A 139 -22.79 28.70 21.85
N ALA A 140 -22.62 28.89 20.53
CA ALA A 140 -23.19 30.03 19.80
C ALA A 140 -24.66 29.84 19.44
N ASP A 141 -25.07 28.59 19.19
CA ASP A 141 -26.37 28.28 18.60
C ASP A 141 -27.53 28.27 19.64
N GLN A 142 -27.24 28.50 20.93
CA GLN A 142 -28.20 28.38 22.07
C GLN A 142 -29.06 27.10 22.00
N VAL A 143 -28.58 26.07 21.31
CA VAL A 143 -29.35 24.86 21.02
C VAL A 143 -29.63 24.13 22.33
N ASP A 144 -30.89 23.77 22.52
CA ASP A 144 -31.40 23.07 23.69
C ASP A 144 -30.46 21.94 24.11
N SER A 145 -30.04 22.03 25.37
CA SER A 145 -29.10 21.18 26.10
C SER A 145 -29.40 19.65 26.08
N THR A 146 -30.47 19.21 25.43
CA THR A 146 -30.86 17.80 25.31
C THR A 146 -30.03 17.03 24.26
N THR A 147 -29.33 17.74 23.36
CA THR A 147 -28.42 17.13 22.37
C THR A 147 -26.95 17.30 22.74
N THR A 148 -26.61 17.43 24.03
CA THR A 148 -25.22 17.47 24.49
C THR A 148 -24.56 16.12 24.17
N LEU A 149 -23.77 16.08 23.10
CA LEU A 149 -22.85 14.98 22.84
C LEU A 149 -21.98 14.78 24.07
N ASP A 150 -21.98 13.56 24.61
CA ASP A 150 -21.01 13.16 25.62
C ASP A 150 -19.60 13.54 25.11
N PRO A 151 -18.88 14.42 25.81
CA PRO A 151 -17.57 14.88 25.36
C PRO A 151 -16.60 13.72 25.16
N ARG A 152 -16.75 12.62 25.91
CA ARG A 152 -15.95 11.41 25.73
C ARG A 152 -16.24 10.73 24.40
N PHE A 153 -17.51 10.61 24.03
CA PHE A 153 -17.93 10.06 22.75
C PHE A 153 -17.45 10.93 21.58
N ALA A 154 -17.61 12.26 21.70
CA ALA A 154 -17.11 13.19 20.69
C ALA A 154 -15.61 13.03 20.48
N VAL A 155 -14.80 13.11 21.54
CA VAL A 155 -13.33 12.99 21.45
C VAL A 155 -12.91 11.67 20.82
N THR A 156 -13.51 10.55 21.23
CA THR A 156 -13.19 9.23 20.66
C THR A 156 -13.60 9.10 19.19
N MET A 157 -14.76 9.62 18.80
CA MET A 157 -15.20 9.67 17.40
C MET A 157 -14.26 10.54 16.54
N TYR A 158 -13.93 11.75 16.98
CA TYR A 158 -13.00 12.63 16.27
C TYR A 158 -11.61 12.00 16.14
N ALA A 159 -11.08 11.42 17.22
CA ALA A 159 -9.77 10.78 17.23
C ALA A 159 -9.71 9.56 16.29
N THR A 160 -10.72 8.69 16.30
CA THR A 160 -10.76 7.50 15.44
C THR A 160 -10.87 7.85 13.96
N LEU A 161 -11.78 8.75 13.60
CA LEU A 161 -11.98 9.19 12.22
C LEU A 161 -10.75 9.94 11.68
N THR A 162 -10.17 10.84 12.48
CA THR A 162 -8.94 11.55 12.06
C THR A 162 -7.74 10.60 11.98
N THR A 163 -7.62 9.59 12.85
CA THR A 163 -6.58 8.57 12.74
C THR A 163 -6.69 7.79 11.43
N LEU A 164 -7.91 7.39 11.06
CA LEU A 164 -8.15 6.69 9.79
C LEU A 164 -7.81 7.58 8.59
N GLN A 165 -8.30 8.82 8.57
CA GLN A 165 -8.06 9.77 7.49
C GLN A 165 -6.57 10.12 7.34
N THR A 166 -5.90 10.47 8.45
CA THR A 166 -4.47 10.83 8.44
C THR A 166 -3.60 9.63 8.01
N SER A 167 -3.94 8.41 8.42
CA SER A 167 -3.25 7.19 8.01
C SER A 167 -3.42 6.93 6.51
N ALA A 168 -4.63 7.11 5.97
CA ALA A 168 -4.90 6.97 4.54
C ALA A 168 -4.18 8.03 3.72
N CYS A 169 -4.17 9.29 4.16
CA CYS A 169 -3.41 10.36 3.51
C CYS A 169 -1.89 10.08 3.55
N LEU A 170 -1.37 9.61 4.68
CA LEU A 170 0.03 9.20 4.80
C LEU A 170 0.37 8.06 3.84
N PHE A 171 -0.49 7.04 3.78
CA PHE A 171 -0.35 5.93 2.85
C PHE A 171 -0.32 6.45 1.40
N ALA A 172 -1.31 7.25 1.00
CA ALA A 172 -1.40 7.84 -0.33
C ALA A 172 -0.15 8.63 -0.71
N VAL A 173 0.33 9.54 0.17
CA VAL A 173 1.56 10.30 -0.11
C VAL A 173 2.77 9.36 -0.22
N SER A 174 2.86 8.37 0.67
CA SER A 174 4.00 7.45 0.67
C SER A 174 4.06 6.57 -0.58
N THR A 175 2.92 6.06 -1.04
CA THR A 175 2.82 5.22 -2.24
C THR A 175 3.05 6.03 -3.50
N VAL A 176 2.40 7.20 -3.62
CA VAL A 176 2.59 8.13 -4.75
C VAL A 176 4.06 8.50 -4.95
N ARG A 177 4.78 8.73 -3.84
CA ARG A 177 6.21 9.13 -3.88
C ARG A 177 7.17 7.95 -4.02
N ALA A 178 6.80 6.76 -3.55
CA ALA A 178 7.60 5.55 -3.70
C ALA A 178 7.41 4.87 -5.06
N ALA A 179 6.29 5.11 -5.74
CA ALA A 179 5.93 4.47 -7.00
C ALA A 179 6.90 4.82 -8.14
N SER A 180 7.49 3.77 -8.75
CA SER A 180 8.19 3.83 -10.03
C SER A 180 7.24 4.06 -11.20
N ASP A 181 6.06 3.45 -11.13
CA ASP A 181 5.13 3.34 -12.26
C ASP A 181 3.92 4.25 -12.08
N ARG A 182 3.37 4.73 -13.22
CA ARG A 182 2.24 5.66 -13.24
C ARG A 182 0.99 5.03 -12.61
N LEU A 183 0.75 3.75 -12.82
CA LEU A 183 -0.41 3.04 -12.30
C LEU A 183 -0.41 2.97 -10.76
N THR A 184 0.70 2.59 -10.14
CA THR A 184 0.83 2.58 -8.67
C THR A 184 0.66 3.98 -8.08
N ARG A 185 1.13 5.01 -8.79
CA ARG A 185 0.93 6.41 -8.39
C ARG A 185 -0.55 6.81 -8.44
N ILE A 186 -1.27 6.43 -9.51
CA ILE A 186 -2.71 6.68 -9.65
C ILE A 186 -3.48 5.95 -8.55
N LEU A 187 -3.18 4.67 -8.31
CA LEU A 187 -3.80 3.88 -7.24
C LEU A 187 -3.59 4.51 -5.86
N GLY A 188 -2.37 5.00 -5.57
CA GLY A 188 -2.09 5.69 -4.32
C GLY A 188 -2.98 6.94 -4.12
N TRP A 189 -3.18 7.73 -5.17
CA TRP A 189 -4.11 8.88 -5.14
C TRP A 189 -5.56 8.45 -5.01
N LEU A 190 -5.99 7.43 -5.76
CA LEU A 190 -7.36 6.92 -5.70
C LEU A 190 -7.73 6.45 -4.30
N VAL A 191 -6.82 5.76 -3.60
CA VAL A 191 -7.05 5.35 -2.20
C VAL A 191 -7.23 6.58 -1.30
N GLY A 192 -6.37 7.59 -1.42
CA GLY A 192 -6.49 8.83 -0.63
C GLY A 192 -7.79 9.59 -0.90
N VAL A 193 -8.20 9.69 -2.18
CA VAL A 193 -9.45 10.32 -2.59
C VAL A 193 -10.66 9.52 -2.10
N ALA A 194 -10.66 8.20 -2.26
CA ALA A 194 -11.75 7.33 -1.83
C ALA A 194 -11.99 7.41 -0.32
N VAL A 195 -10.92 7.40 0.50
CA VAL A 195 -11.07 7.55 1.95
C VAL A 195 -11.55 8.95 2.33
N SER A 196 -11.10 9.99 1.63
CA SER A 196 -11.59 11.37 1.87
C SER A 196 -13.07 11.53 1.50
N LEU A 197 -13.50 10.89 0.40
CA LEU A 197 -14.92 10.85 0.01
C LEU A 197 -15.75 10.08 1.03
N LEU A 198 -15.28 8.91 1.49
CA LEU A 198 -15.93 8.15 2.54
C LEU A 198 -16.11 8.98 3.82
N PHE A 199 -15.08 9.73 4.21
CA PHE A 199 -15.15 10.65 5.35
C PHE A 199 -16.24 11.71 5.12
N PHE A 200 -16.30 12.31 3.94
CA PHE A 200 -17.34 13.27 3.58
C PHE A 200 -18.75 12.66 3.65
N PHE A 201 -18.93 11.41 3.18
CA PHE A 201 -20.17 10.67 3.30
C PHE A 201 -20.55 10.32 4.74
N ILE A 202 -19.62 10.30 5.70
CA ILE A 202 -19.89 10.15 7.13
C ILE A 202 -20.31 11.50 7.76
N VAL A 203 -19.77 12.61 7.26
CA VAL A 203 -20.11 13.96 7.75
C VAL A 203 -21.57 14.30 7.50
N ILE A 204 -22.11 14.02 6.32
CA ILE A 204 -23.50 14.36 5.96
C ILE A 204 -24.54 13.75 6.94
N PRO A 205 -24.55 12.43 7.19
CA PRO A 205 -25.52 11.84 8.11
C PRO A 205 -25.24 12.20 9.57
N THR A 206 -23.99 12.46 9.95
CA THR A 206 -23.69 12.93 11.31
C THR A 206 -24.19 14.35 11.54
N TRP A 207 -24.13 15.21 10.53
CA TRP A 207 -24.73 16.54 10.56
C TRP A 207 -26.24 16.46 10.79
N THR A 208 -26.95 15.59 10.07
CA THR A 208 -28.42 15.47 10.21
C THR A 208 -28.84 14.75 11.49
N SER A 209 -28.08 13.77 11.97
CA SER A 209 -28.45 12.95 13.15
C SER A 209 -27.89 13.43 14.49
N ARG A 210 -26.74 14.12 14.49
CA ARG A 210 -26.02 14.56 15.70
C ARG A 210 -25.90 16.09 15.81
N GLY A 211 -26.56 16.82 14.92
CA GLY A 211 -26.59 18.27 14.91
C GLY A 211 -25.47 18.96 14.12
N PHE A 212 -25.72 20.22 13.80
CA PHE A 212 -24.88 21.08 12.98
C PHE A 212 -23.45 21.25 13.53
N ALA A 213 -23.32 21.46 14.85
CA ALA A 213 -22.03 21.62 15.54
C ALA A 213 -21.09 20.43 15.29
N THR A 214 -21.60 19.20 15.37
CA THR A 214 -20.85 17.96 15.16
C THR A 214 -20.36 17.83 13.72
N GLY A 215 -21.26 18.13 12.77
CA GLY A 215 -20.96 18.15 11.34
C GLY A 215 -19.84 19.13 11.00
N ILE A 216 -19.91 20.37 11.53
CA ILE A 216 -18.85 21.36 11.35
C ILE A 216 -17.53 20.92 11.99
N GLY A 217 -17.56 20.35 13.19
CA GLY A 217 -16.36 19.82 13.82
C GLY A 217 -15.68 18.76 12.94
N LEU A 218 -16.46 17.87 12.32
CA LEU A 218 -15.93 16.82 11.45
C LEU A 218 -15.38 17.39 10.15
N MET A 219 -16.07 18.37 9.56
CA MET A 219 -15.56 19.11 8.40
C MET A 219 -14.24 19.82 8.73
N THR A 220 -14.13 20.44 9.90
CA THR A 220 -12.92 21.12 10.34
C THR A 220 -11.77 20.13 10.47
N ALA A 221 -12.00 18.97 11.10
CA ALA A 221 -11.01 17.91 11.21
C ALA A 221 -10.56 17.38 9.83
N LEU A 222 -11.50 17.21 8.88
CA LEU A 222 -11.22 16.82 7.50
C LEU A 222 -10.36 17.87 6.79
N VAL A 223 -10.73 19.15 6.88
CA VAL A 223 -10.01 20.26 6.26
C VAL A 223 -8.59 20.38 6.82
N VAL A 224 -8.41 20.27 8.14
CA VAL A 224 -7.07 20.32 8.77
C VAL A 224 -6.19 19.16 8.31
N SER A 225 -6.74 17.92 8.28
CA SER A 225 -6.00 16.74 7.82
C SER A 225 -5.64 16.81 6.33
N THR A 226 -6.56 17.26 5.48
CA THR A 226 -6.32 17.41 4.04
C THR A 226 -5.35 18.56 3.74
N ALA A 227 -5.45 19.68 4.45
CA ALA A 227 -4.49 20.80 4.34
C ALA A 227 -3.06 20.37 4.70
N SER A 228 -2.89 19.55 5.74
CA SER A 228 -1.57 18.97 6.11
C SER A 228 -1.00 18.06 5.02
N THR A 229 -1.86 17.42 4.24
CA THR A 229 -1.47 16.54 3.12
C THR A 229 -1.08 17.34 1.87
N LEU A 230 -1.85 18.39 1.59
CA LEU A 230 -1.65 19.26 0.42
C LEU A 230 -0.63 20.39 0.64
N TRP A 231 -0.11 20.54 1.87
CA TRP A 231 0.84 21.59 2.21
C TRP A 231 2.00 21.64 1.20
N ARG A 232 2.19 22.81 0.57
CA ARG A 232 3.13 22.95 -0.54
C ARG A 232 4.57 22.87 -0.05
N ARG A 233 5.36 22.02 -0.71
CA ARG A 233 6.82 21.85 -0.46
C ARG A 233 7.66 23.09 -0.80
N GLY A 234 7.08 24.09 -1.48
CA GLY A 234 7.77 25.31 -1.92
C GLY A 234 8.18 26.24 -0.78
N ASN A 235 7.64 26.04 0.43
CA ASN A 235 8.00 26.87 1.56
C ASN A 235 9.39 26.47 2.08
N LYS A 236 10.39 27.36 1.95
CA LYS A 236 11.82 27.09 2.26
C LYS A 236 12.08 26.66 3.72
N ARG A 237 11.11 26.85 4.62
CA ARG A 237 11.23 26.50 6.05
C ARG A 237 11.02 25.01 6.26
N ARG A 238 12.11 24.26 6.46
CA ARG A 238 12.09 22.82 6.77
C ARG A 238 11.22 22.43 7.97
N VAL A 239 11.06 23.36 8.92
CA VAL A 239 10.28 23.14 10.15
C VAL A 239 8.82 22.83 9.85
N SER A 240 8.18 23.50 8.89
CA SER A 240 6.77 23.21 8.56
C SER A 240 6.64 21.85 7.85
N LEU A 241 7.62 21.49 7.03
CA LEU A 241 7.65 20.18 6.38
C LEU A 241 7.86 19.04 7.40
N ASP A 242 8.55 19.28 8.52
CA ASP A 242 8.79 18.25 9.53
C ASP A 242 7.50 17.76 10.22
N TRP A 243 6.48 18.62 10.30
CA TRP A 243 5.22 18.37 11.01
C TRP A 243 4.01 18.05 10.11
N THR A 244 4.18 18.04 8.80
CA THR A 244 3.11 17.73 7.84
C THR A 244 3.06 16.26 7.47
N ILE A 245 1.86 15.76 7.15
CA ILE A 245 1.66 14.41 6.58
C ILE A 245 2.48 14.25 5.29
N GLN A 246 2.61 15.32 4.51
CA GLN A 246 3.44 15.33 3.31
C GLN A 246 4.91 15.01 3.61
N GLY A 247 5.48 15.63 4.64
CA GLY A 247 6.85 15.39 5.07
C GLY A 247 7.07 13.98 5.61
N ALA A 248 6.13 13.49 6.43
CA ALA A 248 6.15 12.12 6.95
C ALA A 248 6.04 11.07 5.83
N GLY A 249 5.12 11.27 4.87
CA GLY A 249 4.95 10.39 3.71
C GLY A 249 6.21 10.35 2.83
N SER A 250 6.88 11.49 2.67
CA SER A 250 8.17 11.58 1.97
C SER A 250 9.27 10.77 2.64
N ARG A 251 9.34 10.83 3.97
CA ARG A 251 10.29 10.05 4.76
C ARG A 251 10.01 8.55 4.63
N SER A 252 8.74 8.15 4.72
CA SER A 252 8.32 6.76 4.53
C SER A 252 8.70 6.26 3.13
N ALA A 253 8.37 7.03 2.09
CA ALA A 253 8.74 6.73 0.71
C ALA A 253 10.26 6.61 0.53
N ALA A 254 11.04 7.53 1.11
CA ALA A 254 12.50 7.48 1.04
C ALA A 254 13.08 6.23 1.71
N ARG A 255 12.52 5.78 2.84
CA ARG A 255 12.92 4.51 3.49
C ARG A 255 12.59 3.31 2.61
N SER A 256 11.40 3.28 2.01
CA SER A 256 10.99 2.22 1.08
C SER A 256 11.93 2.16 -0.14
N ILE A 257 12.20 3.31 -0.78
CA ILE A 257 13.12 3.41 -1.92
C ILE A 257 14.53 2.97 -1.54
N ALA A 258 15.04 3.38 -0.37
CA ALA A 258 16.36 2.96 0.10
C ALA A 258 16.44 1.44 0.30
N LYS A 259 15.40 0.84 0.89
CA LYS A 259 15.31 -0.62 1.08
C LYS A 259 15.24 -1.35 -0.28
N SER A 260 14.44 -0.84 -1.22
CA SER A 260 14.32 -1.40 -2.58
C SER A 260 15.63 -1.27 -3.37
N HIS A 261 16.32 -0.13 -3.27
CA HIS A 261 17.64 0.06 -3.88
C HIS A 261 18.68 -0.89 -3.30
N ALA A 262 18.74 -1.04 -1.96
CA ALA A 262 19.65 -1.98 -1.31
C ALA A 262 19.39 -3.43 -1.72
N ARG A 263 18.11 -3.83 -1.83
CA ARG A 263 17.72 -5.15 -2.36
C ARG A 263 18.16 -5.34 -3.81
N ALA A 264 17.94 -4.35 -4.67
CA ALA A 264 18.36 -4.41 -6.07
C ALA A 264 19.89 -4.56 -6.21
N VAL A 265 20.67 -3.82 -5.41
CA VAL A 265 22.15 -3.94 -5.41
C VAL A 265 22.60 -5.33 -4.96
N ARG A 266 22.02 -5.87 -3.88
CA ARG A 266 22.33 -7.24 -3.42
C ARG A 266 21.99 -8.29 -4.48
N LEU A 267 20.86 -8.14 -5.16
CA LEU A 267 20.45 -9.05 -6.23
C LEU A 267 21.43 -8.99 -7.41
N ILE A 268 21.81 -7.80 -7.87
CA ILE A 268 22.82 -7.64 -8.93
C ILE A 268 24.15 -8.30 -8.54
N GLN A 269 24.61 -8.10 -7.30
CA GLN A 269 25.84 -8.72 -6.81
C GLN A 269 25.73 -10.25 -6.80
N ALA A 270 24.64 -10.81 -6.25
CA ALA A 270 24.40 -12.25 -6.18
C ALA A 270 24.30 -12.89 -7.58
N THR A 271 23.60 -12.25 -8.52
CA THR A 271 23.48 -12.76 -9.89
C THR A 271 24.81 -12.69 -10.63
N ARG A 272 25.58 -11.61 -10.48
CA ARG A 272 26.92 -11.49 -11.09
C ARG A 272 27.91 -12.51 -10.52
N SER A 273 27.87 -12.77 -9.20
CA SER A 273 28.69 -13.84 -8.60
C SER A 273 28.28 -15.23 -9.10
N ALA A 274 26.98 -15.47 -9.29
CA ALA A 274 26.48 -16.75 -9.80
C ALA A 274 26.84 -16.97 -11.28
N ILE A 275 26.89 -15.92 -12.10
CA ILE A 275 27.34 -16.00 -13.50
C ILE A 275 28.84 -16.26 -13.59
N LYS A 276 29.64 -15.66 -12.69
CA LYS A 276 31.09 -15.88 -12.66
C LYS A 276 31.50 -17.28 -12.17
N GLN A 277 30.64 -17.99 -11.46
CA GLN A 277 30.95 -19.36 -11.07
C GLN A 277 30.84 -20.26 -12.32
N PRO A 278 31.92 -20.97 -12.71
CA PRO A 278 31.87 -21.88 -13.85
C PRO A 278 30.73 -22.86 -13.62
N SER A 279 29.91 -23.06 -14.65
CA SER A 279 28.72 -23.91 -14.53
C SER A 279 29.15 -25.31 -14.12
N LEU A 280 28.26 -26.09 -13.51
CA LEU A 280 28.56 -27.47 -13.12
C LEU A 280 29.01 -28.29 -14.35
N ARG A 281 28.47 -27.94 -15.53
CA ARG A 281 28.90 -28.47 -16.82
C ARG A 281 30.34 -28.07 -17.18
N ASP A 282 30.72 -26.81 -16.99
CA ASP A 282 32.10 -26.36 -17.21
C ASP A 282 33.07 -27.00 -16.22
N ARG A 283 32.66 -27.17 -14.96
CA ARG A 283 33.43 -27.88 -13.94
C ARG A 283 33.60 -29.35 -14.29
N LEU A 284 32.53 -30.01 -14.75
CA LEU A 284 32.58 -31.40 -15.22
C LEU A 284 33.44 -31.53 -16.48
N ALA A 285 33.30 -30.62 -17.44
CA ALA A 285 34.12 -30.61 -18.66
C ALA A 285 35.61 -30.40 -18.33
N ALA A 286 35.92 -29.48 -17.42
CA ALA A 286 37.28 -29.27 -16.92
C ALA A 286 37.81 -30.49 -16.17
N ALA A 287 37.00 -31.14 -15.33
CA ALA A 287 37.38 -32.36 -14.62
C ALA A 287 37.64 -33.53 -15.59
N VAL A 288 36.76 -33.75 -16.57
CA VAL A 288 36.93 -34.78 -17.61
C VAL A 288 38.15 -34.48 -18.48
N GLY A 289 38.38 -33.21 -18.82
CA GLY A 289 39.58 -32.78 -19.54
C GLY A 289 40.86 -33.10 -18.77
N GLY A 290 40.89 -32.81 -17.46
CA GLY A 290 42.03 -33.11 -16.59
C GLY A 290 42.32 -34.61 -16.46
N PHE A 291 41.29 -35.45 -16.37
CA PHE A 291 41.46 -36.91 -16.37
C PHE A 291 42.06 -37.43 -17.68
N ARG A 292 41.64 -36.89 -18.83
CA ARG A 292 42.18 -37.31 -20.13
C ARG A 292 43.65 -36.91 -20.32
N SER A 293 44.06 -35.74 -19.84
CA SER A 293 45.45 -35.30 -19.94
C SER A 293 46.38 -36.02 -18.96
N GLY A 294 45.88 -36.47 -17.81
CA GLY A 294 46.67 -37.17 -16.80
C GLY A 294 46.93 -38.65 -17.08
N ALA A 295 46.14 -39.29 -17.95
CA ALA A 295 46.29 -40.71 -18.29
C ALA A 295 47.32 -40.99 -19.42
N VAL A 296 48.03 -39.96 -19.90
CA VAL A 296 49.04 -40.06 -20.98
C VAL A 296 50.47 -39.87 -20.43
N ALA A 297 50.63 -39.77 -19.11
CA ALA A 297 51.92 -39.79 -18.43
C ALA A 297 52.16 -41.18 -17.81
#